data_AF-A0A1X1ATD8-F1
#
_entry.id   AF-A0A1X1ATD8-F1
#
_cell.length_a   1.000
_cell.length_b   1.000
_cell.length_c   1.000
_cell.angle_alpha   90.00
_cell.angle_beta   90.00
_cell.angle_gamma   90.00
#
_symmetry.space_group_name_H-M   'P 1'
#
loop_
_entity.id
_entity.type
_entity.pdbx_description
1 polymer ?
#
loop_
_entity_poly.entity_id
_entity_poly.type
_entity_poly.pdbx_seq_one_letter_code
_entity_poly.pdbx_strand_id
1 'polypeptide(L)'
;MSKMSMFGLRRVVGVGAITAVAALGLASMGAGNAAAGPLANKTKTTVGVDGTSVKISKVGESAYPVPSVANNGAGRAAEVSGTVIVEPGSASGTLTVGYIIGCQIDITGLTGGLSAGLDIIGGGASLSGSLSVPLKPGEAAFAVVGEKEFDGTPSSVQYKQFGIDVQQCGGYAQARSASIVTTSGDYVIKSTLYGDPFSLN
;
A
#
# COMPACT_ATOMS: atom_id res chain seq x y z
N MET A 1 -30.50 -44.61 67.21
CA MET A 1 -31.76 -43.89 66.90
C MET A 1 -31.67 -43.36 65.49
N SER A 2 -32.37 -44.01 64.56
CA SER A 2 -32.50 -43.61 63.16
C SER A 2 -33.57 -42.54 62.99
N LYS A 3 -33.28 -41.54 62.14
CA LYS A 3 -34.19 -40.61 61.40
C LYS A 3 -33.27 -39.51 60.83
N MET A 4 -33.32 -39.09 59.57
CA MET A 4 -34.46 -38.77 58.73
C MET A 4 -34.10 -38.89 57.24
N SER A 5 -35.09 -39.33 56.46
CA SER A 5 -35.22 -39.11 55.02
C SER A 5 -35.35 -37.61 54.70
N MET A 6 -35.06 -37.21 53.46
CA MET A 6 -36.08 -36.72 52.53
C MET A 6 -35.47 -36.30 51.19
N PHE A 7 -35.97 -36.94 50.13
CA PHE A 7 -35.95 -36.45 48.76
C PHE A 7 -36.63 -35.08 48.67
N GLY A 8 -36.06 -34.18 47.87
CA GLY A 8 -36.85 -33.15 47.16
C GLY A 8 -36.29 -31.73 47.18
N LEU A 9 -35.51 -31.37 46.17
CA LEU A 9 -35.48 -29.99 45.62
C LEU A 9 -34.96 -30.05 44.18
N ARG A 10 -35.81 -30.37 43.20
CA ARG A 10 -36.54 -29.42 42.33
C ARG A 10 -35.70 -28.20 41.90
N ARG A 11 -35.13 -28.32 40.69
CA ARG A 11 -34.96 -27.30 39.63
C ARG A 11 -34.59 -25.88 40.10
N VAL A 12 -33.32 -25.54 39.96
CA VAL A 12 -32.90 -24.19 39.58
C VAL A 12 -32.18 -24.31 38.24
N VAL A 13 -32.91 -24.03 37.17
CA VAL A 13 -32.31 -23.73 35.86
C VAL A 13 -31.66 -22.36 36.03
N GLY A 14 -30.37 -22.38 36.38
CA GLY A 14 -29.54 -21.18 36.45
C GLY A 14 -29.30 -20.66 35.05
N VAL A 15 -30.01 -19.59 34.71
CA VAL A 15 -29.70 -18.65 33.64
C VAL A 15 -28.24 -18.19 33.82
N GLY A 16 -27.38 -18.44 32.82
CA GLY A 16 -26.05 -17.84 32.82
C GLY A 16 -24.96 -18.69 32.16
N ALA A 17 -24.98 -18.80 30.83
CA ALA A 17 -23.78 -19.04 30.03
C ALA A 17 -24.04 -18.69 28.56
N ILE A 18 -24.30 -17.42 28.27
CA ILE A 18 -24.09 -16.86 26.93
C ILE A 18 -22.65 -16.32 26.90
N THR A 19 -21.67 -17.21 27.10
CA THR A 19 -20.25 -16.83 27.07
C THR A 19 -19.76 -16.89 25.62
N ALA A 20 -19.74 -15.71 25.00
CA ALA A 20 -18.78 -15.28 23.98
C ALA A 20 -18.53 -16.23 22.78
N VAL A 21 -19.40 -16.15 21.78
CA VAL A 21 -19.01 -16.44 20.38
C VAL A 21 -18.77 -15.10 19.68
N ALA A 22 -17.65 -14.45 20.00
CA ALA A 22 -17.21 -13.23 19.31
C ALA A 22 -15.70 -13.03 19.50
N ALA A 23 -14.87 -14.01 19.10
CA ALA A 23 -13.42 -13.80 19.05
C ALA A 23 -12.68 -14.72 18.06
N LEU A 24 -13.37 -15.35 17.11
CA LEU A 24 -12.75 -16.17 16.07
C LEU A 24 -13.05 -15.54 14.71
N GLY A 25 -12.32 -14.48 14.36
CA GLY A 25 -12.56 -13.82 13.07
C GLY A 25 -11.57 -12.73 12.61
N LEU A 26 -10.56 -12.36 13.41
CA LEU A 26 -9.59 -11.33 13.01
C LEU A 26 -8.12 -11.80 12.97
N ALA A 27 -7.87 -13.10 13.06
CA ALA A 27 -6.50 -13.64 13.01
C ALA A 27 -6.06 -14.11 11.60
N SER A 28 -6.90 -13.96 10.56
CA SER A 28 -6.55 -14.39 9.20
C SER A 28 -6.01 -13.29 8.29
N MET A 29 -5.82 -12.07 8.81
CA MET A 29 -5.02 -11.07 8.11
C MET A 29 -3.56 -11.39 8.38
N GLY A 30 -3.00 -12.28 7.56
CA GLY A 30 -1.58 -12.58 7.59
C GLY A 30 -0.81 -11.26 7.59
N ALA A 31 0.05 -11.08 8.59
CA ALA A 31 1.08 -10.05 8.55
C ALA A 31 1.89 -10.33 7.27
N GLY A 32 1.62 -9.58 6.20
CA GLY A 32 2.50 -9.57 5.04
C GLY A 32 3.88 -9.21 5.56
N ASN A 33 4.84 -10.10 5.38
CA ASN A 33 6.21 -9.91 5.86
C ASN A 33 6.65 -8.46 5.54
N ALA A 34 7.03 -7.72 6.58
CA ALA A 34 7.72 -6.45 6.42
C ALA A 34 9.05 -6.74 5.74
N ALA A 35 9.12 -6.59 4.42
CA ALA A 35 10.39 -6.58 3.72
C ALA A 35 10.96 -5.16 3.84
N ALA A 36 11.55 -4.86 5.00
CA ALA A 36 12.57 -3.83 5.09
C ALA A 36 13.81 -4.38 4.37
N GLY A 37 13.97 -4.10 3.07
CA GLY A 37 15.07 -4.64 2.30
C GLY A 37 14.85 -4.77 0.80
N PRO A 38 15.75 -5.50 0.12
CA PRO A 38 15.67 -5.73 -1.32
C PRO A 38 14.41 -6.50 -1.72
N LEU A 39 13.79 -6.07 -2.82
CA LEU A 39 12.66 -6.73 -3.48
C LEU A 39 13.16 -7.41 -4.76
N ALA A 40 12.42 -8.41 -5.24
CA ALA A 40 12.84 -9.17 -6.40
C ALA A 40 12.83 -8.31 -7.66
N ASN A 41 13.87 -8.46 -8.50
CA ASN A 41 13.87 -7.88 -9.83
C ASN A 41 12.71 -8.48 -10.66
N LYS A 42 12.06 -7.64 -11.46
CA LYS A 42 10.94 -8.06 -12.32
C LYS A 42 11.17 -7.56 -13.75
N THR A 43 10.68 -8.31 -14.72
CA THR A 43 10.67 -7.89 -16.12
C THR A 43 9.35 -8.30 -16.78
N LYS A 44 8.94 -7.56 -17.80
CA LYS A 44 7.77 -7.86 -18.61
C LYS A 44 7.97 -7.32 -20.02
N THR A 45 7.79 -8.17 -21.01
CA THR A 45 7.71 -7.78 -22.42
C THR A 45 6.26 -7.78 -22.86
N THR A 46 5.86 -6.75 -23.61
CA THR A 46 4.53 -6.63 -24.20
C THR A 46 4.68 -6.39 -25.69
N VAL A 47 3.94 -7.16 -26.49
CA VAL A 47 3.95 -7.07 -27.95
C VAL A 47 2.61 -6.48 -28.40
N GLY A 48 2.69 -5.41 -29.19
CA GLY A 48 1.55 -4.75 -29.82
C GLY A 48 1.00 -5.56 -30.99
N VAL A 49 -0.20 -5.19 -31.44
CA VAL A 49 -0.88 -5.83 -32.58
C VAL A 49 -0.17 -5.58 -33.91
N ASP A 50 0.67 -4.55 -33.96
CA ASP A 50 1.54 -4.16 -35.07
C ASP A 50 2.90 -4.88 -35.04
N GLY A 51 3.14 -5.74 -34.04
CA GLY A 51 4.40 -6.46 -33.86
C GLY A 51 5.47 -5.66 -33.09
N THR A 52 5.20 -4.41 -32.73
CA THR A 52 6.11 -3.59 -31.90
C THR A 52 6.22 -4.20 -30.51
N SER A 53 7.43 -4.33 -29.97
CA SER A 53 7.65 -4.91 -28.64
C SER A 53 8.29 -3.92 -27.68
N VAL A 54 7.73 -3.81 -26.48
CA VAL A 54 8.28 -2.99 -25.39
C VAL A 54 8.58 -3.88 -24.20
N LYS A 55 9.81 -3.80 -23.68
CA LYS A 55 10.21 -4.48 -22.45
C LYS A 55 10.42 -3.48 -21.33
N ILE A 56 9.86 -3.80 -20.17
CA ILE A 56 10.03 -3.05 -18.92
C ILE A 56 10.84 -3.95 -17.98
N SER A 57 11.87 -3.41 -17.36
CA SER A 57 12.67 -4.09 -16.34
C SER A 57 12.75 -3.24 -15.09
N LYS A 58 12.70 -3.88 -13.93
CA LYS A 58 12.85 -3.25 -12.63
C LYS A 58 13.94 -3.98 -11.88
N VAL A 59 14.96 -3.23 -11.48
CA VAL A 59 16.16 -3.77 -10.85
C VAL A 59 16.55 -2.98 -9.62
N GLY A 60 17.06 -3.70 -8.61
CA GLY A 60 17.55 -3.10 -7.36
C GLY A 60 16.45 -2.39 -6.58
N GLU A 61 15.19 -2.84 -6.70
CA GLU A 61 14.10 -2.30 -5.91
C GLU A 61 14.33 -2.63 -4.43
N SER A 62 14.17 -1.64 -3.55
CA SER A 62 14.15 -1.87 -2.11
C SER A 62 13.20 -0.90 -1.43
N ALA A 63 12.65 -1.34 -0.31
CA ALA A 63 11.76 -0.54 0.52
C ALA A 63 12.21 -0.63 1.97
N TYR A 64 12.27 0.51 2.65
CA TYR A 64 12.62 0.61 4.06
C TYR A 64 11.54 1.39 4.78
N PRO A 65 10.68 0.74 5.58
CA PRO A 65 9.76 1.44 6.46
C PRO A 65 10.54 2.40 7.37
N VAL A 66 10.08 3.65 7.43
CA VAL A 66 10.67 4.70 8.27
C VAL A 66 9.57 5.40 9.06
N PRO A 67 9.90 6.03 10.20
CA PRO A 67 8.94 6.89 10.88
C PRO A 67 8.42 7.99 9.94
N SER A 68 7.12 8.23 9.97
CA SER A 68 6.53 9.35 9.24
C SER A 68 7.01 10.69 9.79
N VAL A 69 7.35 11.61 8.89
CA VAL A 69 7.83 12.97 9.24
C VAL A 69 6.76 13.78 9.96
N ALA A 70 5.47 13.50 9.72
CA ALA A 70 4.37 14.17 10.41
C ALA A 70 4.27 13.82 11.90
N ASN A 71 4.87 12.69 12.33
CA ASN A 71 4.97 12.26 13.72
C ASN A 71 3.66 12.32 14.53
N ASN A 72 2.52 12.01 13.90
CA ASN A 72 1.18 12.09 14.51
C ASN A 72 0.63 10.73 14.98
N GLY A 73 1.48 9.68 15.03
CA GLY A 73 1.10 8.31 15.44
C GLY A 73 0.24 7.53 14.43
N ALA A 74 -0.36 8.20 13.45
CA ALA A 74 -1.17 7.62 12.38
C ALA A 74 -0.49 7.67 11.00
N GLY A 75 0.71 8.25 10.92
CA GLY A 75 1.54 8.22 9.72
C GLY A 75 2.18 6.86 9.48
N ARG A 76 2.27 6.45 8.21
CA ARG A 76 3.07 5.31 7.74
C ARG A 76 3.93 5.78 6.59
N ALA A 77 5.21 5.42 6.61
CA ALA A 77 6.14 5.89 5.60
C ALA A 77 7.18 4.83 5.27
N ALA A 78 7.75 4.94 4.07
CA ALA A 78 8.91 4.16 3.67
C ALA A 78 9.80 4.98 2.74
N GLU A 79 11.10 4.68 2.77
CA GLU A 79 12.06 5.09 1.76
C GLU A 79 12.19 3.99 0.71
N VAL A 80 11.95 4.33 -0.55
CA VAL A 80 12.02 3.39 -1.67
C VAL A 80 13.15 3.73 -2.62
N SER A 81 13.78 2.70 -3.18
CA SER A 81 14.85 2.83 -4.17
C SER A 81 14.60 1.87 -5.32
N GLY A 82 15.16 2.18 -6.49
CA GLY A 82 15.15 1.26 -7.63
C GLY A 82 15.52 1.94 -8.93
N THR A 83 15.77 1.11 -9.94
CA THR A 83 15.92 1.54 -11.33
C THR A 83 14.89 0.82 -12.17
N VAL A 84 14.10 1.59 -12.93
CA VAL A 84 13.19 1.07 -13.94
C VAL A 84 13.73 1.42 -15.31
N ILE A 85 13.83 0.43 -16.18
CA ILE A 85 14.37 0.55 -17.53
C ILE A 85 13.26 0.17 -18.51
N VAL A 86 13.04 1.01 -19.52
CA VAL A 86 12.23 0.69 -20.69
C VAL A 86 13.15 0.46 -21.88
N GLU A 87 12.96 -0.66 -22.57
CA GLU A 87 13.57 -1.00 -23.85
C GLU A 87 12.45 -0.96 -24.90
N PRO A 88 12.25 0.17 -25.59
CA PRO A 88 11.04 0.41 -26.37
C PRO A 88 11.09 -0.14 -27.81
N GLY A 89 12.21 -0.74 -28.24
CA GLY A 89 12.42 -1.08 -29.65
C GLY A 89 12.42 0.21 -30.47
N SER A 90 11.56 0.30 -31.49
CA SER A 90 11.34 1.52 -32.27
C SER A 90 10.20 2.40 -31.75
N ALA A 91 9.55 2.04 -30.65
CA ALA A 91 8.39 2.78 -30.13
C ALA A 91 8.81 4.09 -29.44
N SER A 92 7.94 5.08 -29.51
CA SER A 92 7.98 6.28 -28.67
C SER A 92 6.87 6.23 -27.62
N GLY A 93 7.00 7.00 -26.55
CA GLY A 93 5.99 7.04 -25.48
C GLY A 93 6.53 7.52 -24.14
N THR A 94 5.78 7.21 -23.09
CA THR A 94 6.06 7.66 -21.72
C THR A 94 6.17 6.47 -20.77
N LEU A 95 7.24 6.47 -19.97
CA LEU A 95 7.42 5.62 -18.80
C LEU A 95 7.06 6.42 -17.54
N THR A 96 6.01 6.01 -16.85
CA THR A 96 5.61 6.53 -15.53
C THR A 96 5.96 5.50 -14.46
N VAL A 97 6.72 5.90 -13.45
CA VAL A 97 7.11 5.04 -12.32
C VAL A 97 6.52 5.59 -11.05
N GLY A 98 5.88 4.72 -10.27
CA GLY A 98 5.30 5.11 -9.00
C GLY A 98 4.98 3.93 -8.10
N TYR A 99 4.29 4.21 -7.00
CA TYR A 99 3.84 3.25 -6.02
C TYR A 99 2.35 3.37 -5.82
N ILE A 100 1.66 2.24 -5.84
CA ILE A 100 0.29 2.15 -5.33
C ILE A 100 0.41 1.97 -3.83
N ILE A 101 -0.18 2.88 -3.08
CA ILE A 101 -0.16 2.90 -1.62
C ILE A 101 -1.60 2.75 -1.15
N GLY A 102 -1.86 1.76 -0.30
CA GLY A 102 -3.16 1.52 0.31
C GLY A 102 -3.09 1.62 1.82
N CYS A 103 -4.16 2.13 2.40
CA CYS A 103 -4.40 2.14 3.84
C CYS A 103 -5.63 1.30 4.19
N GLN A 104 -5.54 0.48 5.24
CA GLN A 104 -6.65 -0.35 5.70
C GLN A 104 -7.84 0.47 6.19
N ILE A 105 -7.60 1.46 7.06
CA ILE A 105 -8.64 2.29 7.68
C ILE A 105 -8.15 3.73 7.64
N ASP A 106 -8.87 4.62 6.96
CA ASP A 106 -8.62 6.04 7.11
C ASP A 106 -9.37 6.55 8.34
N ILE A 107 -8.64 7.23 9.20
CA ILE A 107 -9.15 7.77 10.47
C ILE A 107 -9.41 9.28 10.37
N THR A 108 -9.40 9.87 9.16
CA THR A 108 -9.90 11.22 8.97
C THR A 108 -11.36 11.29 9.43
N GLY A 109 -11.60 12.04 10.52
CA GLY A 109 -12.91 12.15 11.15
C GLY A 109 -13.17 11.22 12.34
N LEU A 110 -12.25 10.31 12.70
CA LEU A 110 -12.29 9.60 13.99
C LEU A 110 -11.74 10.48 15.14
N THR A 111 -12.12 11.75 15.16
CA THR A 111 -11.85 12.70 16.25
C THR A 111 -12.77 12.50 17.46
N GLY A 112 -13.60 11.44 17.46
CA GLY A 112 -14.61 11.14 18.48
C GLY A 112 -14.21 10.07 19.49
N GLY A 113 -13.18 10.33 20.30
CA GLY A 113 -12.81 9.42 21.39
C GLY A 113 -11.79 9.92 22.42
N LEU A 114 -11.11 11.05 22.17
CA LEU A 114 -10.30 11.74 23.19
C LEU A 114 -10.41 13.24 22.97
N SER A 115 -11.32 13.86 23.72
CA SER A 115 -11.60 15.30 23.70
C SER A 115 -10.39 16.13 24.17
N ALA A 116 -9.66 16.72 23.23
CA ALA A 116 -8.96 18.00 23.39
C ALA A 116 -8.62 18.52 21.99
N GLY A 117 -9.21 19.66 21.61
CA GLY A 117 -9.32 20.10 20.22
C GLY A 117 -8.02 20.52 19.55
N LEU A 118 -8.05 20.54 18.22
CA LEU A 118 -7.50 21.58 17.34
C LEU A 118 -8.03 21.40 15.91
N ASP A 119 -8.33 22.54 15.31
CA ASP A 119 -9.06 22.77 14.07
C ASP A 119 -8.14 22.77 12.83
N ILE A 120 -8.76 22.53 11.67
CA ILE A 120 -8.26 22.30 10.30
C ILE A 120 -7.63 23.57 9.70
N ILE A 121 -6.75 23.45 8.68
CA ILE A 121 -6.71 24.22 7.39
C ILE A 121 -5.29 24.26 6.80
N GLY A 122 -5.16 23.91 5.51
CA GLY A 122 -4.11 24.50 4.65
C GLY A 122 -3.56 23.60 3.54
N GLY A 123 -4.21 23.59 2.37
CA GLY A 123 -3.64 23.00 1.15
C GLY A 123 -2.48 23.81 0.58
N GLY A 124 -1.56 23.12 -0.09
CA GLY A 124 -0.48 23.72 -0.88
C GLY A 124 0.37 22.65 -1.54
N ALA A 125 0.40 22.63 -2.88
CA ALA A 125 1.34 21.83 -3.64
C ALA A 125 2.75 22.41 -3.50
N SER A 126 3.73 21.59 -3.14
CA SER A 126 5.14 21.92 -3.33
C SER A 126 5.94 20.67 -3.72
N LEU A 127 6.66 20.78 -4.85
CA LEU A 127 7.71 19.86 -5.24
C LEU A 127 8.90 20.06 -4.30
N SER A 128 9.04 19.20 -3.30
CA SER A 128 10.29 18.56 -2.87
C SER A 128 10.11 17.90 -1.49
N GLY A 129 10.50 16.63 -1.37
CA GLY A 129 10.83 15.98 -0.10
C GLY A 129 9.85 14.93 0.46
N SER A 130 8.53 15.05 0.26
CA SER A 130 7.58 13.98 0.61
C SER A 130 6.21 14.22 -0.03
N LEU A 131 5.59 13.18 -0.59
CA LEU A 131 4.23 13.24 -1.14
C LEU A 131 3.27 12.62 -0.12
N SER A 132 2.59 13.44 0.66
CA SER A 132 1.49 12.99 1.51
C SER A 132 0.25 12.76 0.67
N VAL A 133 -0.22 11.52 0.62
CA VAL A 133 -1.41 11.16 -0.17
C VAL A 133 -2.62 10.97 0.74
N PRO A 134 -3.66 11.82 0.65
CA PRO A 134 -4.90 11.60 1.40
C PRO A 134 -5.64 10.40 0.81
N LEU A 135 -5.85 9.35 1.61
CA LEU A 135 -6.60 8.14 1.23
C LEU A 135 -7.86 8.04 2.08
N LYS A 136 -9.01 7.73 1.47
CA LYS A 136 -10.21 7.29 2.21
C LYS A 136 -10.10 5.82 2.63
N PRO A 137 -10.95 5.31 3.55
CA PRO A 137 -10.83 3.92 3.99
C PRO A 137 -11.07 2.98 2.82
N GLY A 138 -10.13 2.08 2.55
CA GLY A 138 -10.19 1.16 1.40
C GLY A 138 -9.78 1.79 0.06
N GLU A 139 -9.29 3.03 0.04
CA GLU A 139 -8.74 3.67 -1.15
C GLU A 139 -7.24 3.38 -1.27
N ALA A 140 -6.78 3.22 -2.52
CA ALA A 140 -5.37 3.16 -2.85
C ALA A 140 -5.06 4.29 -3.83
N ALA A 141 -3.96 5.00 -3.60
CA ALA A 141 -3.53 6.07 -4.47
C ALA A 141 -2.19 5.76 -5.10
N PHE A 142 -1.95 6.41 -6.23
CA PHE A 142 -0.73 6.26 -7.00
C PHE A 142 0.20 7.44 -6.75
N ALA A 143 1.28 7.20 -6.00
CA ALA A 143 2.35 8.15 -5.78
C ALA A 143 3.34 8.07 -6.94
N VAL A 144 3.39 9.10 -7.77
CA VAL A 144 4.34 9.19 -8.89
C VAL A 144 5.73 9.53 -8.35
N VAL A 145 6.72 8.73 -8.72
CA VAL A 145 8.13 8.93 -8.40
C VAL A 145 8.84 9.68 -9.52
N GLY A 146 8.51 9.35 -10.77
CA GLY A 146 9.08 10.03 -11.92
C GLY A 146 8.47 9.58 -13.23
N GLU A 147 8.62 10.43 -14.23
CA GLU A 147 8.18 10.18 -15.60
C GLU A 147 9.33 10.43 -16.57
N LYS A 148 9.39 9.64 -17.63
CA LYS A 148 10.39 9.78 -18.68
C LYS A 148 9.79 9.45 -20.04
N GLU A 149 9.83 10.42 -20.94
CA GLU A 149 9.57 10.19 -22.36
C GLU A 149 10.75 9.47 -23.01
N PHE A 150 10.43 8.59 -23.96
CA PHE A 150 11.37 7.84 -24.77
C PHE A 150 10.95 7.86 -26.25
N ASP A 151 11.94 7.74 -27.13
CA ASP A 151 11.74 7.71 -28.58
C ASP A 151 12.73 6.71 -29.20
N GLY A 152 12.36 5.43 -29.21
CA GLY A 152 13.16 4.33 -29.75
C GLY A 152 14.46 3.98 -28.99
N THR A 153 14.85 4.77 -27.99
CA THR A 153 16.08 4.57 -27.23
C THR A 153 15.76 4.05 -25.82
N PRO A 154 16.49 3.03 -25.32
CA PRO A 154 16.35 2.61 -23.93
C PRO A 154 16.47 3.78 -22.97
N SER A 155 15.52 3.88 -22.06
CA SER A 155 15.42 4.99 -21.10
C SER A 155 15.14 4.44 -19.71
N SER A 156 15.48 5.20 -18.68
CA SER A 156 15.30 4.74 -17.30
C SER A 156 14.91 5.86 -16.35
N VAL A 157 14.19 5.49 -15.30
CA VAL A 157 13.96 6.29 -14.11
C VAL A 157 14.68 5.61 -12.96
N GLN A 158 15.66 6.29 -12.37
CA GLN A 158 16.37 5.84 -11.18
C GLN A 158 16.03 6.76 -10.01
N TYR A 159 15.79 6.14 -8.86
CA TYR A 159 15.51 6.84 -7.62
C TYR A 159 16.16 6.11 -6.44
N LYS A 160 16.56 6.87 -5.44
CA LYS A 160 17.23 6.38 -4.23
C LYS A 160 16.64 7.07 -3.03
N GLN A 161 16.20 6.29 -2.04
CA GLN A 161 15.61 6.78 -0.79
C GLN A 161 14.51 7.83 -1.00
N PHE A 162 13.65 7.61 -2.00
CA PHE A 162 12.48 8.45 -2.22
C PHE A 162 11.45 8.17 -1.13
N GLY A 163 11.01 9.20 -0.41
CA GLY A 163 10.02 9.06 0.65
C GLY A 163 8.61 8.90 0.11
N ILE A 164 7.94 7.82 0.50
CA ILE A 164 6.49 7.64 0.36
C ILE A 164 5.85 7.69 1.74
N ASP A 165 4.73 8.41 1.85
CA ASP A 165 4.09 8.70 3.12
C ASP A 165 2.57 8.73 2.97
N VAL A 166 1.88 8.06 3.89
CA VAL A 166 0.42 8.11 4.04
C VAL A 166 0.09 8.56 5.45
N GLN A 167 -0.76 9.59 5.52
CA GLN A 167 -1.23 10.17 6.77
C GLN A 167 -2.60 9.60 7.15
N GLN A 168 -2.92 9.69 8.44
CA GLN A 168 -4.22 9.26 8.97
C GLN A 168 -4.56 7.82 8.65
N CYS A 169 -3.55 6.94 8.64
CA CYS A 169 -3.74 5.52 8.39
C CYS A 169 -3.86 4.71 9.70
N GLY A 170 -5.08 4.31 10.01
CA GLY A 170 -5.38 3.34 11.05
C GLY A 170 -5.10 1.91 10.59
N GLY A 171 -4.36 1.16 11.40
CA GLY A 171 -4.03 -0.24 11.13
C GLY A 171 -2.85 -0.40 10.16
N TYR A 172 -3.00 -1.32 9.20
CA TYR A 172 -1.95 -1.69 8.26
C TYR A 172 -1.95 -0.80 7.02
N ALA A 173 -0.75 -0.37 6.58
CA ALA A 173 -0.54 0.22 5.28
C ALA A 173 0.40 -0.65 4.44
N GLN A 174 0.11 -0.74 3.14
CA GLN A 174 0.87 -1.56 2.20
C GLN A 174 1.11 -0.77 0.91
N ALA A 175 2.28 -0.95 0.31
CA ALA A 175 2.60 -0.38 -0.98
C ALA A 175 3.11 -1.43 -1.96
N ARG A 176 3.00 -1.14 -3.26
CA ARG A 176 3.66 -1.90 -4.32
C ARG A 176 4.06 -0.96 -5.45
N SER A 177 5.21 -1.17 -6.05
CA SER A 177 5.59 -0.39 -7.22
C SER A 177 4.75 -0.76 -8.45
N ALA A 178 4.47 0.25 -9.27
CA ALA A 178 3.86 0.12 -10.59
C ALA A 178 4.65 0.97 -11.58
N SER A 179 5.18 0.32 -12.61
CA SER A 179 5.85 0.97 -13.74
C SER A 179 4.94 0.84 -14.95
N ILE A 180 4.46 1.96 -15.46
CA ILE A 180 3.47 2.03 -16.54
C ILE A 180 4.18 2.58 -17.76
N VAL A 181 4.17 1.84 -18.86
CA VAL A 181 4.54 2.35 -20.18
C VAL A 181 3.29 2.55 -21.00
N THR A 182 3.20 3.71 -21.65
CA THR A 182 2.20 4.01 -22.68
C THR A 182 2.94 4.43 -23.94
N THR A 183 2.83 3.67 -25.02
CA THR A 183 3.42 4.06 -26.32
C THR A 183 2.51 5.04 -27.08
N SER A 184 3.12 5.80 -27.97
CA SER A 184 2.46 6.72 -28.89
C SER A 184 2.36 6.11 -30.29
N GLY A 185 1.42 6.59 -31.10
CA GLY A 185 1.18 6.13 -32.48
C GLY A 185 -0.24 5.59 -32.69
N ASP A 186 -0.48 4.97 -33.85
CA ASP A 186 -1.79 4.41 -34.22
C ASP A 186 -2.19 3.23 -33.32
N TYR A 187 -1.20 2.49 -32.81
CA TYR A 187 -1.37 1.37 -31.88
C TYR A 187 -0.69 1.67 -30.55
N VAL A 188 -1.52 1.83 -29.51
CA VAL A 188 -1.05 2.16 -28.16
C VAL A 188 -0.86 0.89 -27.33
N ILE A 189 0.37 0.65 -26.89
CA ILE A 189 0.71 -0.35 -25.89
C ILE A 189 0.66 0.31 -24.52
N LYS A 190 -0.30 -0.09 -23.69
CA LYS A 190 -0.34 0.27 -22.27
C LYS A 190 0.03 -0.95 -21.42
N SER A 191 1.24 -0.96 -20.87
CA SER A 191 1.74 -2.08 -20.08
C SER A 191 2.19 -1.66 -18.70
N THR A 192 1.73 -2.38 -17.68
CA THR A 192 2.14 -2.17 -16.28
C THR A 192 2.98 -3.35 -15.80
N LEU A 193 4.14 -3.04 -15.21
CA LEU A 193 5.01 -3.95 -14.47
C LEU A 193 4.89 -3.68 -12.97
N TYR A 194 4.27 -4.61 -12.24
CA TYR A 194 4.15 -4.54 -10.80
C TYR A 194 5.35 -5.14 -10.07
N GLY A 195 5.71 -4.55 -8.94
CA GLY A 195 6.64 -5.15 -7.97
C GLY A 195 5.92 -6.04 -6.95
N ASP A 196 6.73 -6.66 -6.10
CA ASP A 196 6.24 -7.35 -4.91
C ASP A 196 5.71 -6.31 -3.91
N PRO A 197 4.61 -6.61 -3.21
CA PRO A 197 4.08 -5.67 -2.23
C PRO A 197 4.86 -5.73 -0.91
N PHE A 198 4.90 -4.62 -0.17
CA PHE A 198 5.62 -4.48 1.11
C PHE A 198 4.82 -3.64 2.11
N SER A 199 5.06 -3.87 3.40
CA SER A 199 4.45 -3.13 4.52
C SER A 199 5.07 -1.74 4.66
N LEU A 200 4.27 -0.73 5.04
CA LEU A 200 4.72 0.61 5.46
C LEU A 200 4.72 0.80 6.99
N ASN A 201 4.37 -0.25 7.74
CA ASN A 201 4.44 -0.27 9.20
C ASN A 201 5.84 -0.60 9.70
#